data_AF-A0A942TFJ7-F1
#
_entry.id   AF-A0A942TFJ7-F1
#
_cell.length_a   1.000
_cell.length_b   1.000
_cell.length_c   1.000
_cell.angle_alpha   90.00
_cell.angle_beta   90.00
_cell.angle_gamma   90.00
#
_symmetry.space_group_name_H-M   'P 1'
#
loop_
_entity.id
_entity.type
_entity.pdbx_description
1 polymer ?
#
loop_
_entity_poly.entity_id
_entity_poly.type
_entity_poly.pdbx_seq_one_letter_code
_entity_poly.pdbx_strand_id
1 'polypeptide(L)'
;MKLKQNRLGIIIILFLIVVVSFMLFYPKSDKDPIGNKPINEFNEKEVNQKLPLTLTVNEDDIKPETIAYRLWFELMQSFKDDGLIKNAYFKRFHLLEGDEGEFVVAVVYQVELGEGTKASFGEIMEDGLVDNIVWKLRIRKDEELTYTLESFENSNDSMIGLPPVQDEESYQKEAGIVSNDDFRYEISNEILKITYDNGKNWAVVPVSTDELFGGDYSGSKNDLIEGSYIINPTKTAFVLFSNQKLYLLMTTDQGKTWDKVLIKDQLPHVRQRFIGFTSEKDGYLIFTCDRTMSSESNFVLKTYDGGKTWKSSGSVEEITSLVTSGSFINDKLGFISFGSYNTMDNPPRPWLFRTDDGGSNWNEVAIPIPDEYKGIFIVAEAPVFKDGQGILLVNQGPNGDYIGGKVLAKFISEDEGKTWVFSSLVDPDNVLD
;
A
#
# COMPACT_ATOMS: atom_id res chain seq x y z
N MET A 1 3.39 -57.81 -41.03
CA MET A 1 2.80 -58.74 -42.02
C MET A 1 2.30 -57.92 -43.21
N LYS A 2 2.55 -58.40 -44.42
CA LYS A 2 2.41 -57.79 -45.78
C LYS A 2 1.16 -56.91 -45.99
N LEU A 3 1.27 -55.67 -46.51
CA LEU A 3 1.38 -55.22 -47.91
C LEU A 3 0.12 -55.38 -48.79
N LYS A 4 -0.42 -54.22 -49.23
CA LYS A 4 -1.03 -53.85 -50.54
C LYS A 4 -2.15 -54.73 -51.12
N GLN A 5 -3.29 -54.12 -51.50
CA GLN A 5 -3.60 -53.66 -52.89
C GLN A 5 -5.05 -53.16 -53.06
N ASN A 6 -5.20 -52.13 -53.91
CA ASN A 6 -6.43 -51.56 -54.47
C ASN A 6 -7.23 -52.55 -55.33
N ARG A 7 -8.57 -52.36 -55.45
CA ARG A 7 -9.26 -51.91 -56.69
C ARG A 7 -10.80 -52.06 -56.68
N LEU A 8 -11.45 -51.01 -57.23
CA LEU A 8 -12.62 -50.95 -58.15
C LEU A 8 -14.07 -51.23 -57.72
N GLY A 9 -14.98 -50.39 -58.24
CA GLY A 9 -16.36 -50.72 -58.67
C GLY A 9 -17.47 -49.93 -57.96
N ILE A 10 -17.87 -48.72 -58.39
CA ILE A 10 -18.99 -48.36 -59.31
C ILE A 10 -20.41 -48.66 -58.76
N ILE A 11 -21.30 -47.64 -58.83
CA ILE A 11 -22.78 -47.60 -59.08
C ILE A 11 -23.36 -46.40 -58.28
N ILE A 12 -23.56 -45.21 -58.85
CA ILE A 12 -24.72 -44.67 -59.62
C ILE A 12 -26.06 -44.68 -58.84
N ILE A 13 -26.62 -43.48 -58.57
CA ILE A 13 -28.05 -43.05 -58.67
C ILE A 13 -28.03 -41.50 -58.55
N LEU A 14 -28.11 -40.73 -59.64
CA LEU A 14 -29.29 -40.15 -60.31
C LEU A 14 -30.13 -39.19 -59.45
N PHE A 15 -30.06 -37.87 -59.72
CA PHE A 15 -31.24 -37.09 -60.11
C PHE A 15 -30.87 -35.82 -60.91
N LEU A 16 -31.39 -35.80 -62.15
CA LEU A 16 -31.64 -34.72 -63.10
C LEU A 16 -32.30 -33.46 -62.43
N ILE A 17 -32.29 -32.21 -62.93
CA ILE A 17 -32.54 -31.73 -64.29
C ILE A 17 -32.29 -30.19 -64.39
N VAL A 18 -31.76 -29.78 -65.54
CA VAL A 18 -31.99 -28.53 -66.30
C VAL A 18 -31.40 -27.19 -65.84
N VAL A 19 -30.47 -26.72 -66.68
CA VAL A 19 -29.99 -25.35 -66.86
C VAL A 19 -30.59 -24.78 -68.17
N VAL A 20 -30.57 -23.44 -68.30
CA VAL A 20 -30.79 -22.58 -69.50
C VAL A 20 -32.25 -22.08 -69.63
N SER A 21 -32.63 -20.79 -69.70
CA SER A 21 -31.96 -19.47 -69.75
C SER A 21 -33.02 -18.36 -69.63
N PHE A 22 -32.68 -17.16 -69.11
CA PHE A 22 -32.66 -15.86 -69.82
C PHE A 22 -32.64 -14.65 -68.85
N MET A 23 -31.50 -13.95 -68.85
CA MET A 23 -31.29 -12.50 -68.95
C MET A 23 -32.20 -11.52 -68.15
N LEU A 24 -31.59 -10.68 -67.30
CA LEU A 24 -31.56 -9.20 -67.40
C LEU A 24 -30.86 -8.55 -66.18
N PHE A 25 -29.82 -7.76 -66.48
CA PHE A 25 -29.16 -6.69 -65.70
C PHE A 25 -28.84 -6.87 -64.19
N TYR A 26 -27.55 -7.04 -63.89
CA TYR A 26 -26.92 -6.42 -62.72
C TYR A 26 -25.71 -5.59 -63.17
N PRO A 27 -25.56 -4.33 -62.74
CA PRO A 27 -24.41 -3.50 -63.09
C PRO A 27 -23.15 -3.99 -62.35
N LYS A 28 -21.99 -3.83 -62.99
CA LYS A 28 -20.68 -3.92 -62.33
C LYS A 28 -20.66 -2.95 -61.14
N SER A 29 -20.38 -3.47 -59.95
CA SER A 29 -19.84 -2.69 -58.84
C SER A 29 -18.48 -3.29 -58.53
N ASP A 30 -17.45 -2.46 -58.68
CA ASP A 30 -16.06 -2.79 -58.44
C ASP A 30 -15.88 -3.26 -57.00
N LYS A 31 -15.19 -4.40 -56.84
CA LYS A 31 -14.59 -4.74 -55.56
C LYS A 31 -13.38 -3.83 -55.40
N ASP A 32 -13.51 -2.80 -54.58
CA ASP A 32 -12.33 -2.15 -54.02
C ASP A 32 -11.50 -3.21 -53.27
N PRO A 33 -10.17 -3.24 -53.45
CA PRO A 33 -9.32 -4.02 -52.55
C PRO A 33 -9.55 -3.48 -51.14
N ILE A 34 -9.50 -4.35 -50.13
CA ILE A 34 -9.56 -4.00 -48.70
C ILE A 34 -8.62 -2.81 -48.49
N GLY A 35 -9.19 -1.61 -48.44
CA GLY A 35 -8.46 -0.39 -48.21
C GLY A 35 -7.92 -0.49 -46.80
N ASN A 36 -6.60 -0.32 -46.64
CA ASN A 36 -6.06 0.05 -45.35
C ASN A 36 -6.84 1.28 -44.88
N LYS A 37 -7.79 1.09 -43.93
CA LYS A 37 -8.27 2.20 -43.14
C LYS A 37 -7.01 2.91 -42.61
N PRO A 38 -6.92 4.25 -42.72
CA PRO A 38 -5.81 4.95 -42.08
C PRO A 38 -5.76 4.51 -40.62
N ILE A 39 -4.61 3.99 -40.20
CA ILE A 39 -4.39 3.62 -38.81
C ILE A 39 -4.29 4.94 -38.07
N ASN A 40 -5.27 5.24 -37.22
CA ASN A 40 -5.17 6.38 -36.32
C ASN A 40 -4.02 6.11 -35.34
N GLU A 41 -3.22 7.12 -35.04
CA GLU A 41 -2.07 6.95 -34.15
C GLU A 41 -2.06 8.05 -33.09
N PHE A 42 -2.08 7.65 -31.83
CA PHE A 42 -1.89 8.52 -30.68
C PHE A 42 -0.38 8.72 -30.48
N ASN A 43 0.14 9.81 -31.04
CA ASN A 43 1.57 10.12 -31.14
C ASN A 43 1.84 11.63 -30.93
N GLU A 44 3.13 12.02 -30.94
CA GLU A 44 3.53 13.41 -30.71
C GLU A 44 2.96 14.40 -31.72
N LYS A 45 2.76 13.95 -32.96
CA LYS A 45 2.25 14.82 -34.03
C LYS A 45 0.79 15.20 -33.76
N GLU A 46 -0.03 14.27 -33.29
CA GLU A 46 -1.42 14.56 -32.93
C GLU A 46 -1.52 15.46 -31.70
N VAL A 47 -0.62 15.28 -30.73
CA VAL A 47 -0.56 16.16 -29.55
C VAL A 47 -0.16 17.59 -29.93
N ASN A 48 0.91 17.75 -30.71
CA ASN A 48 1.39 19.07 -31.12
C ASN A 48 0.40 19.85 -32.00
N GLN A 49 -0.55 19.18 -32.67
CA GLN A 49 -1.62 19.84 -33.41
C GLN A 49 -2.68 20.50 -32.51
N LYS A 50 -2.77 20.07 -31.24
CA LYS A 50 -3.70 20.60 -30.23
C LYS A 50 -3.07 21.67 -29.33
N LEU A 51 -1.79 21.96 -29.53
CA LEU A 51 -1.03 22.95 -28.76
C LEU A 51 -0.74 24.22 -29.59
N PRO A 52 -0.64 25.41 -28.96
CA PRO A 52 -0.85 25.65 -27.53
C PRO A 52 -2.33 25.54 -27.13
N LEU A 53 -2.59 25.08 -25.90
CA LEU A 53 -3.93 24.97 -25.33
C LEU A 53 -4.08 25.94 -24.17
N THR A 54 -5.05 26.85 -24.24
CA THR A 54 -5.29 27.88 -23.22
C THR A 54 -6.61 27.65 -22.49
N LEU A 55 -6.60 27.79 -21.16
CA LEU A 55 -7.78 27.67 -20.31
C LEU A 55 -7.75 28.73 -19.20
N THR A 56 -8.94 29.23 -18.81
CA THR A 56 -9.12 29.98 -17.56
C THR A 56 -9.60 29.04 -16.45
N VAL A 57 -8.89 29.00 -15.32
CA VAL A 57 -9.22 28.15 -14.16
C VAL A 57 -9.99 28.92 -13.09
N ASN A 58 -10.54 28.21 -12.10
CA ASN A 58 -11.19 28.83 -10.94
C ASN A 58 -10.16 29.37 -9.95
N GLU A 59 -10.57 30.34 -9.11
CA GLU A 59 -9.72 30.92 -8.06
C GLU A 59 -9.20 29.88 -7.05
N ASP A 60 -9.94 28.78 -6.85
CA ASP A 60 -9.54 27.69 -5.94
C ASP A 60 -8.53 26.71 -6.59
N ASP A 61 -8.35 26.75 -7.91
CA ASP A 61 -7.57 25.79 -8.70
C ASP A 61 -6.17 26.34 -9.06
N ILE A 62 -5.53 27.11 -8.17
CA ILE A 62 -4.28 27.84 -8.47
C ILE A 62 -2.99 27.04 -8.23
N LYS A 63 -3.08 25.81 -7.70
CA LYS A 63 -1.89 24.96 -7.54
C LYS A 63 -1.39 24.50 -8.92
N PRO A 64 -0.08 24.52 -9.20
CA PRO A 64 0.48 24.08 -10.49
C PRO A 64 -0.03 22.72 -10.97
N GLU A 65 -0.10 21.73 -10.09
CA GLU A 65 -0.59 20.39 -10.39
C GLU A 65 -2.09 20.38 -10.74
N THR A 66 -2.88 21.19 -10.05
CA THR A 66 -4.31 21.36 -10.34
C THR A 66 -4.53 22.03 -11.69
N ILE A 67 -3.76 23.07 -12.01
CA ILE A 67 -3.78 23.74 -13.32
C ILE A 67 -3.40 22.76 -14.43
N ALA A 68 -2.31 22.00 -14.23
CA ALA A 68 -1.87 20.98 -15.17
C ALA A 68 -2.93 19.90 -15.38
N TYR A 69 -3.61 19.45 -14.33
CA TYR A 69 -4.75 18.53 -14.44
C TYR A 69 -5.86 19.11 -15.31
N ARG A 70 -6.25 20.38 -15.13
CA ARG A 70 -7.31 21.02 -15.93
C ARG A 70 -6.94 21.07 -17.41
N LEU A 71 -5.73 21.51 -17.74
CA LEU A 71 -5.23 21.57 -19.11
C LEU A 71 -5.11 20.17 -19.74
N TRP A 72 -4.54 19.22 -19.00
CA TRP A 72 -4.43 17.83 -19.44
C TRP A 72 -5.81 17.20 -19.68
N PHE A 73 -6.78 17.46 -18.81
CA PHE A 73 -8.13 16.93 -18.94
C PHE A 73 -8.80 17.41 -20.23
N GLU A 74 -8.74 18.72 -20.52
CA GLU A 74 -9.26 19.29 -21.77
C GLU A 74 -8.57 18.68 -23.00
N LEU A 75 -7.24 18.52 -22.94
CA LEU A 75 -6.47 17.86 -23.99
C LEU A 75 -6.94 16.41 -24.21
N MET A 76 -7.15 15.64 -23.15
CA MET A 76 -7.65 14.26 -23.23
C MET A 76 -9.08 14.20 -23.78
N GLN A 77 -9.96 15.14 -23.42
CA GLN A 77 -11.31 15.19 -24.01
C GLN A 77 -11.23 15.42 -25.52
N SER A 78 -10.33 16.28 -25.98
CA SER A 78 -10.17 16.52 -27.42
C SER A 78 -9.76 15.25 -28.19
N PHE A 79 -8.90 14.40 -27.61
CA PHE A 79 -8.53 13.11 -28.22
C PHE A 79 -9.66 12.09 -28.16
N LYS A 80 -10.52 12.17 -27.14
CA LYS A 80 -11.72 11.35 -27.03
C LYS A 80 -12.74 11.72 -28.11
N ASP A 81 -12.93 13.01 -28.36
CA ASP A 81 -13.81 13.52 -29.41
C ASP A 81 -13.32 13.12 -30.82
N ASP A 82 -12.00 13.09 -31.02
CA ASP A 82 -11.38 12.61 -32.26
C ASP A 82 -11.41 11.06 -32.40
N GLY A 83 -11.84 10.35 -31.35
CA GLY A 83 -11.89 8.89 -31.31
C GLY A 83 -10.52 8.21 -31.21
N LEU A 84 -9.45 8.95 -30.87
CA LEU A 84 -8.11 8.40 -30.66
C LEU A 84 -8.04 7.58 -29.36
N ILE A 85 -8.73 8.04 -28.32
CA ILE A 85 -8.85 7.35 -27.02
C ILE A 85 -10.32 7.19 -26.64
N LYS A 86 -10.63 6.16 -25.85
CA LYS A 86 -11.95 5.95 -25.23
C LYS A 86 -12.01 6.61 -23.86
N ASN A 87 -10.93 6.45 -23.08
CA ASN A 87 -10.82 7.00 -21.76
C ASN A 87 -9.35 7.29 -21.39
N ALA A 88 -9.17 8.16 -20.40
CA ALA A 88 -7.87 8.48 -19.83
C ALA A 88 -7.98 8.52 -18.30
N TYR A 89 -6.97 7.99 -17.62
CA TYR A 89 -6.90 7.94 -16.17
C TYR A 89 -5.51 8.41 -15.74
N PHE A 90 -5.43 9.45 -14.92
CA PHE A 90 -4.15 9.87 -14.37
C PHE A 90 -3.81 9.06 -13.12
N LYS A 91 -2.53 8.70 -12.96
CA LYS A 91 -1.97 8.17 -11.73
C LYS A 91 -1.56 9.31 -10.80
N ARG A 92 -0.89 10.35 -11.34
CA ARG A 92 -0.40 11.50 -10.56
C ARG A 92 -0.01 12.69 -11.42
N PHE A 93 0.01 13.86 -10.77
CA PHE A 93 0.66 15.09 -11.23
C PHE A 93 1.72 15.52 -10.21
N HIS A 94 2.84 16.07 -10.66
CA HIS A 94 3.89 16.55 -9.78
C HIS A 94 4.64 17.75 -10.38
N LEU A 95 4.75 18.86 -9.65
CA LEU A 95 5.55 20.01 -10.05
C LEU A 95 7.05 19.66 -10.06
N LEU A 96 7.71 19.77 -11.20
CA LEU A 96 9.14 19.50 -11.34
C LEU A 96 9.98 20.75 -11.07
N GLU A 97 9.56 21.87 -11.64
CA GLU A 97 10.26 23.15 -11.54
C GLU A 97 9.34 24.31 -11.92
N GLY A 98 9.74 25.52 -11.53
CA GLY A 98 9.08 26.77 -11.90
C GLY A 98 8.48 27.53 -10.73
N ASP A 99 7.70 28.56 -11.06
CA ASP A 99 7.00 29.44 -10.15
C ASP A 99 5.55 29.69 -10.61
N GLU A 100 4.86 30.68 -10.03
CA GLU A 100 3.47 31.01 -10.40
C GLU A 100 3.30 31.52 -11.84
N GLY A 101 4.39 31.94 -12.50
CA GLY A 101 4.37 32.49 -13.85
C GLY A 101 4.66 31.45 -14.93
N GLU A 102 5.65 30.59 -14.71
CA GLU A 102 6.01 29.52 -15.65
C GLU A 102 6.49 28.28 -14.88
N PHE A 103 5.93 27.12 -15.22
CA PHE A 103 6.21 25.88 -14.51
C PHE A 103 6.10 24.64 -15.38
N VAL A 104 6.77 23.57 -14.94
CA VAL A 104 6.74 22.26 -15.58
C VAL A 104 6.15 21.24 -14.61
N VAL A 105 5.07 20.58 -15.03
CA VAL A 105 4.43 19.52 -14.24
C VAL A 105 4.55 18.20 -14.97
N ALA A 106 5.02 17.17 -14.29
CA ALA A 106 4.92 15.80 -14.76
C ALA A 106 3.50 15.27 -14.57
N VAL A 107 2.98 14.54 -15.56
CA VAL A 107 1.80 13.69 -15.44
C VAL A 107 2.18 12.26 -15.79
N VAL A 108 1.79 11.32 -14.93
CA VAL A 108 1.81 9.89 -15.23
C VAL A 108 0.38 9.42 -15.35
N TYR A 109 0.05 8.76 -16.46
CA TYR A 109 -1.32 8.40 -16.78
C TYR A 109 -1.38 7.20 -17.74
N GLN A 110 -2.58 6.67 -17.89
CA GLN A 110 -2.91 5.57 -18.79
C GLN A 110 -4.11 5.95 -19.66
N VAL A 111 -4.20 5.35 -20.85
CA VAL A 111 -5.30 5.58 -21.79
C VAL A 111 -5.83 4.26 -22.34
N GLU A 112 -7.15 4.20 -22.55
CA GLU A 112 -7.76 3.15 -23.36
C GLU A 112 -7.84 3.63 -24.80
N LEU A 113 -7.27 2.88 -25.75
CA LEU A 113 -7.24 3.32 -27.15
C LEU A 113 -8.61 3.19 -27.84
N GLY A 114 -8.86 4.10 -28.77
CA GLY A 114 -9.95 4.03 -29.74
C GLY A 114 -9.81 2.82 -30.68
N GLU A 115 -10.92 2.40 -31.28
CA GLU A 115 -10.92 1.24 -32.18
C GLU A 115 -10.02 1.47 -33.39
N GLY A 116 -9.04 0.57 -33.60
CA GLY A 116 -8.10 0.66 -34.71
C GLY A 116 -6.99 1.71 -34.52
N THR A 117 -6.89 2.31 -33.34
CA THR A 117 -5.84 3.26 -32.99
C THR A 117 -4.60 2.55 -32.44
N LYS A 118 -3.41 3.04 -32.75
CA LYS A 118 -2.14 2.63 -32.13
C LYS A 118 -1.58 3.74 -31.26
N ALA A 119 -0.80 3.42 -30.24
CA ALA A 119 -0.02 4.41 -29.49
C ALA A 119 1.46 4.32 -29.83
N SER A 120 2.14 5.48 -29.81
CA SER A 120 3.60 5.56 -29.85
C SER A 120 4.22 5.87 -28.48
N PHE A 121 3.38 5.99 -27.45
CA PHE A 121 3.75 6.26 -26.06
C PHE A 121 3.41 5.07 -25.16
N GLY A 122 4.05 5.00 -24.00
CA GLY A 122 3.72 4.06 -22.93
C GLY A 122 3.90 2.60 -23.30
N GLU A 123 3.38 1.74 -22.42
CA GLU A 123 3.44 0.29 -22.54
C GLU A 123 2.06 -0.26 -22.90
N ILE A 124 2.00 -1.00 -24.01
CA ILE A 124 0.73 -1.55 -24.52
C ILE A 124 0.42 -2.86 -23.78
N MET A 125 -0.73 -2.90 -23.11
CA MET A 125 -1.25 -4.05 -22.37
C MET A 125 -2.12 -4.95 -23.26
N GLU A 126 -2.39 -6.18 -22.81
CA GLU A 126 -3.13 -7.20 -23.59
C GLU A 126 -4.58 -6.80 -23.92
N ASP A 127 -5.19 -5.91 -23.15
CA ASP A 127 -6.57 -5.45 -23.29
C ASP A 127 -6.72 -4.17 -24.13
N GLY A 128 -5.62 -3.62 -24.64
CA GLY A 128 -5.59 -2.36 -25.40
C GLY A 128 -5.54 -1.10 -24.51
N LEU A 129 -5.33 -1.26 -23.21
CA LEU A 129 -4.86 -0.20 -22.32
C LEU A 129 -3.39 0.12 -22.66
N VAL A 130 -3.04 1.39 -22.62
CA VAL A 130 -1.66 1.86 -22.70
C VAL A 130 -1.33 2.50 -21.37
N ASP A 131 -0.44 1.86 -20.62
CA ASP A 131 -0.05 2.30 -19.28
C ASP A 131 1.32 3.01 -19.31
N ASN A 132 1.70 3.62 -18.18
CA ASN A 132 2.99 4.25 -17.94
C ASN A 132 3.36 5.32 -18.98
N ILE A 133 2.36 6.10 -19.42
CA ILE A 133 2.60 7.29 -20.24
C ILE A 133 3.03 8.42 -19.32
N VAL A 134 4.18 9.02 -19.61
CA VAL A 134 4.77 10.08 -18.79
C VAL A 134 5.04 11.32 -19.65
N TRP A 135 4.37 12.41 -19.33
CA TRP A 135 4.59 13.70 -20.00
C TRP A 135 5.05 14.77 -19.01
N LYS A 136 6.01 15.59 -19.41
CA LYS A 136 6.33 16.87 -18.76
C LYS A 136 5.58 17.98 -19.51
N LEU A 137 4.70 18.67 -18.81
CA LEU A 137 3.83 19.71 -19.36
C LEU A 137 4.42 21.08 -19.02
N ARG A 138 4.81 21.86 -20.02
CA ARG A 138 5.29 23.24 -19.84
C ARG A 138 4.12 24.20 -19.90
N ILE A 139 3.85 24.89 -18.81
CA ILE A 139 2.69 25.73 -18.63
C ILE A 139 3.14 27.15 -18.27
N ARG A 140 2.56 28.14 -18.96
CA ARG A 140 2.76 29.55 -18.66
C ARG A 140 1.44 30.19 -18.24
N LYS A 141 1.52 31.08 -17.25
CA LYS A 141 0.44 32.00 -16.89
C LYS A 141 0.45 33.20 -17.85
N ASP A 142 -0.66 33.42 -18.53
CA ASP A 142 -0.83 34.57 -19.43
C ASP A 142 -1.42 35.79 -18.70
N GLU A 143 -2.56 35.59 -18.02
CA GLU A 143 -3.29 36.60 -17.23
C GLU A 143 -3.78 35.96 -15.91
N GLU A 144 -4.44 36.71 -15.02
CA GLU A 144 -4.65 36.37 -13.59
C GLU A 144 -5.02 34.91 -13.30
N LEU A 145 -5.93 34.32 -14.07
CA LEU A 145 -6.34 32.92 -13.95
C LEU A 145 -6.28 32.16 -15.28
N THR A 146 -5.61 32.71 -16.29
CA THR A 146 -5.51 32.13 -17.63
C THR A 146 -4.14 31.53 -17.85
N TYR A 147 -4.12 30.25 -18.21
CA TYR A 147 -2.91 29.45 -18.35
C TYR A 147 -2.88 28.76 -19.70
N THR A 148 -1.68 28.63 -20.25
CA THR A 148 -1.44 27.97 -21.53
C THR A 148 -0.48 26.81 -21.36
N LEU A 149 -0.92 25.62 -21.77
CA LEU A 149 -0.05 24.50 -22.07
C LEU A 149 0.65 24.78 -23.40
N GLU A 150 1.93 25.13 -23.34
CA GLU A 150 2.70 25.54 -24.51
C GLU A 150 3.26 24.35 -25.29
N SER A 151 3.79 23.38 -24.55
CA SER A 151 4.46 22.21 -25.08
C SER A 151 4.42 21.07 -24.09
N PHE A 152 4.68 19.86 -24.59
CA PHE A 152 4.93 18.70 -23.76
C PHE A 152 6.22 18.00 -24.19
N GLU A 153 6.83 17.26 -23.27
CA GLU A 153 7.96 16.36 -23.52
C GLU A 153 7.61 14.96 -23.03
N ASN A 154 7.78 13.94 -23.86
CA ASN A 154 7.59 12.55 -23.44
C ASN A 154 8.80 12.04 -22.63
N SER A 155 8.53 11.27 -21.59
CA SER A 155 9.52 10.61 -20.75
C SER A 155 9.17 9.12 -20.62
N ASN A 156 10.16 8.32 -20.22
CA ASN A 156 9.97 6.91 -19.83
C ASN A 156 10.20 6.71 -18.32
N ASP A 157 10.41 7.80 -17.57
CA ASP A 157 10.62 7.77 -16.12
C ASP A 157 9.27 7.80 -15.39
N SER A 158 8.71 6.63 -15.08
CA SER A 158 7.45 6.49 -14.32
C SER A 158 7.55 7.02 -12.89
N MET A 159 8.77 7.20 -12.36
CA MET A 159 9.06 7.72 -11.02
C MET A 159 9.33 9.22 -10.99
N ILE A 160 9.21 9.90 -12.14
CA ILE A 160 9.53 11.33 -12.28
C ILE A 160 8.88 12.21 -11.19
N GLY A 161 9.68 12.99 -10.47
CA GLY A 161 9.18 13.88 -9.41
C GLY A 161 8.87 13.18 -8.08
N LEU A 162 8.99 11.86 -7.98
CA LEU A 162 9.00 11.21 -6.67
C LEU A 162 10.40 11.35 -6.03
N PRO A 163 10.48 11.41 -4.69
CA PRO A 163 11.72 11.17 -3.98
C PRO A 163 12.20 9.73 -4.25
N PRO A 164 13.39 9.34 -3.77
CA PRO A 164 13.81 7.94 -3.84
C PRO A 164 12.69 7.01 -3.35
N VAL A 165 12.46 5.90 -4.06
CA VAL A 165 11.49 4.87 -3.71
C VAL A 165 12.25 3.57 -3.51
N GLN A 166 11.90 2.84 -2.45
CA GLN A 166 12.43 1.50 -2.17
C GLN A 166 11.31 0.47 -2.23
N ASP A 167 11.60 -0.71 -2.76
CA ASP A 167 10.75 -1.88 -2.61
C ASP A 167 10.81 -2.45 -1.17
N GLU A 168 9.90 -3.37 -0.84
CA GLU A 168 9.85 -4.02 0.47
C GLU A 168 11.14 -4.78 0.82
N GLU A 169 11.71 -5.53 -0.13
CA GLU A 169 12.89 -6.37 0.10
C GLU A 169 14.11 -5.53 0.50
N SER A 170 14.30 -4.42 -0.21
CA SER A 170 15.37 -3.44 0.02
C SER A 170 15.22 -2.80 1.39
N TYR A 171 14.01 -2.38 1.76
CA TYR A 171 13.71 -1.86 3.09
C TYR A 171 13.99 -2.90 4.18
N GLN A 172 13.46 -4.12 4.06
CA GLN A 172 13.62 -5.17 5.07
C GLN A 172 15.09 -5.49 5.30
N LYS A 173 15.89 -5.58 4.22
CA LYS A 173 17.33 -5.79 4.29
C LYS A 173 18.05 -4.65 5.01
N GLU A 174 17.71 -3.40 4.70
CA GLU A 174 18.24 -2.20 5.37
C GLU A 174 17.93 -2.25 6.87
N ALA A 175 16.67 -2.50 7.23
CA ALA A 175 16.18 -2.64 8.60
C ALA A 175 16.71 -3.87 9.35
N GLY A 176 17.31 -4.85 8.65
CA GLY A 176 17.75 -6.10 9.25
C GLY A 176 16.59 -7.01 9.65
N ILE A 177 15.42 -6.81 9.04
CA ILE A 177 14.26 -7.67 9.14
C ILE A 177 14.53 -8.87 8.24
N VAL A 178 14.51 -10.06 8.84
CA VAL A 178 14.69 -11.32 8.11
C VAL A 178 13.33 -12.00 8.07
N SER A 179 12.73 -12.08 6.89
CA SER A 179 11.58 -12.96 6.67
C SER A 179 12.00 -14.41 6.90
N ASN A 180 11.25 -15.14 7.72
CA ASN A 180 11.52 -16.54 7.98
C ASN A 180 10.25 -17.38 7.92
N ASP A 181 10.09 -18.09 6.79
CA ASP A 181 8.97 -19.00 6.55
C ASP A 181 9.02 -20.28 7.42
N ASP A 182 10.13 -20.54 8.11
CA ASP A 182 10.29 -21.74 8.93
C ASP A 182 9.34 -21.73 10.12
N PHE A 183 8.97 -20.57 10.66
CA PHE A 183 8.05 -20.49 11.78
C PHE A 183 6.83 -19.62 11.46
N ARG A 184 5.65 -20.24 11.53
CA ARG A 184 4.36 -19.58 11.24
C ARG A 184 3.23 -20.24 12.03
N TYR A 185 2.06 -19.65 11.95
CA TYR A 185 0.83 -20.20 12.51
C TYR A 185 -0.24 -20.43 11.44
N GLU A 186 -1.27 -21.17 11.83
CA GLU A 186 -2.49 -21.35 11.06
C GLU A 186 -3.67 -21.41 12.03
N ILE A 187 -4.76 -20.72 11.73
CA ILE A 187 -6.05 -20.88 12.41
C ILE A 187 -6.98 -21.62 11.45
N SER A 188 -7.35 -22.85 11.82
CA SER A 188 -8.25 -23.69 11.01
C SER A 188 -9.25 -24.39 11.91
N ASN A 189 -10.54 -24.34 11.56
CA ASN A 189 -11.63 -24.91 12.37
C ASN A 189 -11.55 -24.51 13.86
N GLU A 190 -11.31 -23.23 14.13
CA GLU A 190 -11.17 -22.66 15.49
C GLU A 190 -9.97 -23.22 16.29
N ILE A 191 -9.01 -23.88 15.63
CA ILE A 191 -7.81 -24.42 16.25
C ILE A 191 -6.59 -23.65 15.75
N LEU A 192 -5.84 -23.07 16.69
CA LEU A 192 -4.54 -22.48 16.42
C LEU A 192 -3.46 -23.57 16.40
N LYS A 193 -2.68 -23.61 15.32
CA LYS A 193 -1.49 -24.45 15.20
C LYS A 193 -0.28 -23.60 14.88
N ILE A 194 0.89 -24.06 15.29
CA ILE A 194 2.19 -23.45 14.99
C ILE A 194 3.15 -24.47 14.39
N THR A 195 4.07 -23.99 13.57
CA THR A 195 5.18 -24.77 13.03
C THR A 195 6.50 -24.02 13.28
N TYR A 196 7.60 -24.76 13.32
CA TYR A 196 8.97 -24.25 13.43
C TYR A 196 9.89 -24.84 12.36
N ASP A 197 9.32 -25.54 11.38
CA ASP A 197 10.05 -26.25 10.33
C ASP A 197 9.35 -26.16 8.97
N ASN A 198 8.80 -24.98 8.68
CA ASN A 198 8.14 -24.62 7.43
C ASN A 198 6.91 -25.51 7.12
N GLY A 199 6.17 -25.89 8.16
CA GLY A 199 4.92 -26.65 8.05
C GLY A 199 5.10 -28.15 7.87
N LYS A 200 6.31 -28.69 8.08
CA LYS A 200 6.54 -30.15 8.10
C LYS A 200 5.90 -30.77 9.33
N ASN A 201 5.98 -30.09 10.47
CA ASN A 201 5.34 -30.48 11.72
C ASN A 201 4.52 -29.31 12.28
N TRP A 202 3.36 -29.66 12.82
CA TRP A 202 2.42 -28.71 13.43
C TRP A 202 2.11 -29.11 14.86
N ALA A 203 2.26 -28.16 15.78
CA ALA A 203 1.85 -28.30 17.17
C ALA A 203 0.54 -27.53 17.40
N VAL A 204 -0.44 -28.16 18.05
CA VAL A 204 -1.66 -27.49 18.49
C VAL A 204 -1.35 -26.62 19.69
N VAL A 205 -1.77 -25.35 19.65
CA VAL A 205 -1.67 -24.45 20.79
C VAL A 205 -2.87 -24.71 21.71
N PRO A 206 -2.68 -24.96 23.02
CA PRO A 206 -3.76 -25.33 23.94
C PRO A 206 -4.56 -24.10 24.39
N VAL A 207 -5.25 -23.45 23.45
CA VAL A 207 -6.01 -22.21 23.65
C VAL A 207 -7.25 -22.20 22.78
N SER A 208 -8.33 -21.56 23.25
CA SER A 208 -9.48 -21.29 22.40
C SER A 208 -9.33 -19.97 21.65
N THR A 209 -9.97 -19.87 20.49
CA THR A 209 -10.07 -18.61 19.72
C THR A 209 -10.76 -17.50 20.51
N ASP A 210 -11.71 -17.83 21.38
CA ASP A 210 -12.35 -16.85 22.26
C ASP A 210 -11.36 -16.15 23.21
N GLU A 211 -10.34 -16.85 23.70
CA GLU A 211 -9.30 -16.24 24.53
C GLU A 211 -8.30 -15.42 23.70
N LEU A 212 -7.99 -15.87 22.48
CA LEU A 212 -7.09 -15.18 21.53
C LEU A 212 -7.67 -13.86 21.04
N PHE A 213 -8.98 -13.80 20.85
CA PHE A 213 -9.71 -12.63 20.35
C PHE A 213 -10.57 -11.95 21.42
N GLY A 214 -10.40 -12.35 22.69
CA GLY A 214 -11.20 -11.81 23.78
C GLY A 214 -10.92 -10.34 24.06
N GLY A 215 -11.97 -9.65 24.53
CA GLY A 215 -11.97 -8.21 24.80
C GLY A 215 -12.82 -7.45 23.77
N ASP A 216 -12.41 -6.23 23.46
CA ASP A 216 -13.10 -5.32 22.52
C ASP A 216 -12.48 -5.35 21.11
N TYR A 217 -11.86 -6.47 20.74
CA TYR A 217 -11.31 -6.65 19.40
C TYR A 217 -12.44 -6.86 18.38
N SER A 218 -12.42 -6.04 17.32
CA SER A 218 -13.45 -6.01 16.27
C SER A 218 -12.92 -6.37 14.88
N GLY A 219 -11.67 -6.82 14.77
CA GLY A 219 -11.05 -7.19 13.49
C GLY A 219 -11.36 -8.61 13.06
N SER A 220 -10.70 -9.04 11.96
CA SER A 220 -10.76 -10.42 11.47
C SER A 220 -10.31 -11.40 12.55
N LYS A 221 -11.03 -12.52 12.67
CA LYS A 221 -10.64 -13.66 13.52
C LYS A 221 -9.98 -14.80 12.73
N ASN A 222 -9.67 -14.56 11.45
CA ASN A 222 -8.94 -15.51 10.62
C ASN A 222 -7.44 -15.45 10.91
N ASP A 223 -6.96 -14.28 11.32
CA ASP A 223 -5.56 -13.98 11.61
C ASP A 223 -5.44 -13.57 13.06
N LEU A 224 -4.31 -13.90 13.70
CA LEU A 224 -4.03 -13.41 15.05
C LEU A 224 -3.98 -11.88 15.05
N ILE A 225 -4.37 -11.28 16.17
CA ILE A 225 -4.26 -9.84 16.36
C ILE A 225 -2.79 -9.45 16.21
N GLU A 226 -2.52 -8.51 15.31
CA GLU A 226 -1.17 -8.03 15.06
C GLU A 226 -0.52 -7.52 16.36
N GLY A 227 0.75 -7.87 16.57
CA GLY A 227 1.47 -7.55 17.80
C GLY A 227 1.11 -8.38 19.02
N SER A 228 0.05 -9.19 19.01
CA SER A 228 -0.40 -9.93 20.22
C SER A 228 0.32 -11.25 20.47
N TYR A 229 1.34 -11.57 19.68
CA TYR A 229 2.04 -12.84 19.73
C TYR A 229 3.51 -12.71 19.29
N ILE A 230 4.30 -13.70 19.67
CA ILE A 230 5.68 -13.91 19.22
C ILE A 230 5.78 -15.39 18.84
N ILE A 231 6.35 -15.70 17.69
CA ILE A 231 6.64 -17.08 17.29
C ILE A 231 8.10 -17.11 16.85
N ASN A 232 8.92 -17.86 17.59
CA ASN A 232 10.26 -18.24 17.16
C ASN A 232 10.72 -19.50 17.92
N PRO A 233 11.74 -20.24 17.44
CA PRO A 233 12.15 -21.52 18.04
C PRO A 233 12.56 -21.46 19.52
N THR A 234 12.98 -20.30 20.02
CA THR A 234 13.46 -20.13 21.41
C THR A 234 12.37 -19.66 22.37
N LYS A 235 11.37 -18.93 21.86
CA LYS A 235 10.27 -18.40 22.63
C LYS A 235 9.07 -18.15 21.73
N THR A 236 7.95 -18.78 22.07
CA THR A 236 6.65 -18.49 21.48
C THR A 236 5.69 -18.08 22.57
N ALA A 237 4.95 -17.01 22.36
CA ALA A 237 4.04 -16.45 23.35
C ALA A 237 2.79 -15.85 22.68
N PHE A 238 1.65 -15.96 23.37
CA PHE A 238 0.37 -15.38 22.98
C PHE A 238 -0.22 -14.61 24.15
N VAL A 239 -0.67 -13.38 23.90
CA VAL A 239 -1.41 -12.59 24.87
C VAL A 239 -2.89 -12.94 24.76
N LEU A 240 -3.48 -13.40 25.86
CA LEU A 240 -4.85 -13.86 25.92
C LEU A 240 -5.69 -12.98 26.84
N PHE A 241 -6.96 -12.80 26.53
CA PHE A 241 -7.89 -12.11 27.42
C PHE A 241 -9.18 -12.90 27.58
N SER A 242 -9.55 -13.20 28.81
CA SER A 242 -10.79 -13.91 29.14
C SER A 242 -11.21 -13.62 30.57
N ASN A 243 -12.53 -13.51 30.80
CA ASN A 243 -13.09 -13.31 32.14
C ASN A 243 -12.43 -12.17 32.93
N GLN A 244 -12.24 -11.00 32.30
CA GLN A 244 -11.58 -9.81 32.90
C GLN A 244 -10.14 -10.05 33.36
N LYS A 245 -9.46 -11.03 32.75
CA LYS A 245 -8.08 -11.40 33.07
C LYS A 245 -7.24 -11.45 31.80
N LEU A 246 -6.05 -10.88 31.91
CA LEU A 246 -5.02 -10.87 30.88
C LEU A 246 -3.97 -11.93 31.22
N TYR A 247 -3.66 -12.79 30.27
CA TYR A 247 -2.71 -13.89 30.42
C TYR A 247 -1.63 -13.85 29.35
N LEU A 248 -0.49 -14.45 29.68
CA LEU A 248 0.50 -14.88 28.70
C LEU A 248 0.46 -16.41 28.62
N LEU A 249 0.24 -16.96 27.44
CA LEU A 249 0.47 -18.38 27.17
C LEU A 249 1.79 -18.51 26.42
N MET A 250 2.75 -19.25 26.97
CA MET A 250 4.10 -19.30 26.40
C MET A 250 4.73 -20.70 26.42
N THR A 251 5.67 -20.90 25.51
CA THR A 251 6.51 -22.10 25.39
C THR A 251 7.94 -21.71 25.05
N THR A 252 8.91 -22.48 25.54
CA THR A 252 10.34 -22.38 25.20
C THR A 252 10.89 -23.70 24.65
N ASP A 253 10.02 -24.67 24.37
CA ASP A 253 10.37 -26.01 23.91
C ASP A 253 9.64 -26.41 22.62
N GLN A 254 9.32 -25.40 21.81
CA GLN A 254 8.62 -25.52 20.52
C GLN A 254 7.23 -26.16 20.65
N GLY A 255 6.50 -25.82 21.72
CA GLY A 255 5.11 -26.20 21.93
C GLY A 255 4.91 -27.60 22.53
N LYS A 256 5.96 -28.23 23.08
CA LYS A 256 5.83 -29.51 23.81
C LYS A 256 5.18 -29.29 25.18
N THR A 257 5.53 -28.19 25.84
CA THR A 257 4.91 -27.74 27.10
C THR A 257 4.54 -26.27 27.02
N TRP A 258 3.53 -25.89 27.81
CA TRP A 258 2.94 -24.56 27.80
C TRP A 258 2.70 -24.05 29.22
N ASP A 259 3.16 -22.84 29.50
CA ASP A 259 2.91 -22.13 30.74
C ASP A 259 1.88 -21.02 30.51
N LYS A 260 0.82 -21.00 31.32
CA LYS A 260 -0.19 -19.93 31.32
C LYS A 260 -0.02 -19.06 32.55
N VAL A 261 0.50 -17.85 32.35
CA VAL A 261 0.80 -16.87 33.40
C VAL A 261 -0.31 -15.83 33.47
N LEU A 262 -0.87 -15.59 34.66
CA LEU A 262 -1.78 -14.46 34.90
C LEU A 262 -0.94 -13.17 34.97
N ILE A 263 -1.19 -12.24 34.05
CA ILE A 263 -0.50 -10.94 34.01
C ILE A 263 -1.23 -9.95 34.92
N LYS A 264 -2.53 -9.82 34.73
CA LYS A 264 -3.37 -8.86 35.46
C LYS A 264 -4.82 -9.35 35.46
N ASP A 265 -5.50 -9.15 36.57
CA ASP A 265 -6.92 -9.43 36.72
C ASP A 265 -7.71 -8.14 36.94
N GLN A 266 -9.05 -8.28 37.00
CA GLN A 266 -9.97 -7.16 37.23
C GLN A 266 -9.80 -6.04 36.19
N LEU A 267 -9.46 -6.43 34.97
CA LEU A 267 -9.34 -5.50 33.86
C LEU A 267 -10.70 -5.32 33.19
N PRO A 268 -11.04 -4.08 32.77
CA PRO A 268 -12.08 -3.87 31.77
C PRO A 268 -11.67 -4.54 30.44
N HIS A 269 -12.51 -4.41 29.42
CA HIS A 269 -12.25 -5.03 28.13
C HIS A 269 -10.96 -4.48 27.49
N VAL A 270 -10.03 -5.37 27.17
CA VAL A 270 -8.77 -5.07 26.46
C VAL A 270 -9.03 -5.04 24.95
N ARG A 271 -8.46 -4.07 24.23
CA ARG A 271 -8.65 -3.94 22.78
C ARG A 271 -7.37 -4.27 22.01
N GLN A 272 -6.35 -3.42 22.11
CA GLN A 272 -5.06 -3.65 21.46
C GLN A 272 -4.03 -4.18 22.45
N ARG A 273 -3.09 -4.99 21.95
CA ARG A 273 -2.07 -5.66 22.76
C ARG A 273 -0.83 -5.97 21.92
N PHE A 274 0.31 -5.40 22.34
CA PHE A 274 1.61 -5.54 21.69
C PHE A 274 2.60 -6.16 22.68
N ILE A 275 3.10 -7.37 22.39
CA ILE A 275 4.08 -8.09 23.19
C ILE A 275 5.42 -8.14 22.46
N GLY A 276 6.50 -7.99 23.20
CA GLY A 276 7.85 -8.23 22.68
C GLY A 276 8.84 -8.61 23.78
N PHE A 277 9.96 -9.19 23.36
CA PHE A 277 11.10 -9.49 24.22
C PHE A 277 12.37 -8.91 23.59
N THR A 278 13.08 -8.10 24.36
CA THR A 278 14.36 -7.49 23.95
C THR A 278 15.56 -8.34 24.39
N SER A 279 15.32 -9.33 25.26
CA SER A 279 16.27 -10.39 25.63
C SER A 279 15.51 -11.65 26.04
N GLU A 280 16.20 -12.72 26.45
CA GLU A 280 15.56 -13.92 27.00
C GLU A 280 14.69 -13.62 28.24
N LYS A 281 15.05 -12.57 28.99
CA LYS A 281 14.45 -12.18 30.27
C LYS A 281 13.61 -10.92 30.19
N ASP A 282 14.05 -9.95 29.41
CA ASP A 282 13.46 -8.63 29.34
C ASP A 282 12.38 -8.60 28.27
N GLY A 283 11.17 -8.20 28.67
CA GLY A 283 10.03 -8.12 27.77
C GLY A 283 9.08 -7.01 28.16
N TYR A 284 8.19 -6.68 27.24
CA TYR A 284 7.19 -5.63 27.38
C TYR A 284 5.84 -6.10 26.87
N LEU A 285 4.79 -5.53 27.47
CA LEU A 285 3.42 -5.66 27.03
C LEU A 285 2.79 -4.28 27.07
N ILE A 286 2.39 -3.78 25.90
CA ILE A 286 1.63 -2.55 25.74
C ILE A 286 0.19 -2.94 25.44
N PHE A 287 -0.79 -2.38 26.12
CA PHE A 287 -2.19 -2.66 25.79
C PHE A 287 -3.10 -1.47 26.02
N THR A 288 -4.24 -1.46 25.32
CA THR A 288 -5.34 -0.53 25.60
C THR A 288 -6.55 -1.23 26.19
N CYS A 289 -7.27 -0.54 27.06
CA CYS A 289 -8.52 -1.03 27.62
C CYS A 289 -9.45 0.13 28.04
N ASP A 290 -10.63 -0.23 28.55
CA ASP A 290 -11.62 0.70 29.11
C ASP A 290 -12.19 1.70 28.08
N ARG A 291 -12.56 1.19 26.90
CA ARG A 291 -13.11 2.03 25.83
C ARG A 291 -14.47 2.60 26.22
N THR A 292 -14.53 3.91 26.44
CA THR A 292 -15.78 4.64 26.71
C THR A 292 -15.81 5.93 25.91
N MET A 293 -16.88 6.16 25.12
CA MET A 293 -17.09 7.41 24.37
C MET A 293 -15.87 7.86 23.55
N SER A 294 -15.24 6.92 22.82
CA SER A 294 -14.02 7.14 22.02
C SER A 294 -12.75 7.50 22.80
N SER A 295 -12.77 7.33 24.12
CA SER A 295 -11.60 7.39 25.01
C SER A 295 -11.17 5.98 25.41
N GLU A 296 -9.87 5.69 25.43
CA GLU A 296 -9.26 4.44 25.90
C GLU A 296 -8.04 4.71 26.77
N SER A 297 -7.83 3.89 27.79
CA SER A 297 -6.61 3.92 28.61
C SER A 297 -5.51 3.11 27.93
N ASN A 298 -4.25 3.55 28.07
CA ASN A 298 -3.06 2.83 27.61
C ASN A 298 -2.18 2.41 28.79
N PHE A 299 -1.55 1.24 28.72
CA PHE A 299 -0.69 0.71 29.78
C PHE A 299 0.55 0.03 29.22
N VAL A 300 1.67 0.17 29.95
CA VAL A 300 2.93 -0.50 29.68
C VAL A 300 3.32 -1.36 30.87
N LEU A 301 3.51 -2.65 30.64
CA LEU A 301 4.01 -3.60 31.61
C LEU A 301 5.35 -4.15 31.15
N LYS A 302 6.23 -4.44 32.10
CA LYS A 302 7.57 -5.00 31.85
C LYS A 302 7.75 -6.30 32.63
N THR A 303 8.53 -7.20 32.05
CA THR A 303 9.04 -8.41 32.70
C THR A 303 10.57 -8.40 32.64
N TYR A 304 11.21 -8.97 33.66
CA TYR A 304 12.66 -9.12 33.78
C TYR A 304 13.06 -10.57 34.10
N ASP A 305 12.09 -11.50 33.99
CA ASP A 305 12.23 -12.92 34.33
C ASP A 305 11.71 -13.86 33.22
N GLY A 306 11.61 -13.31 32.00
CA GLY A 306 11.25 -14.07 30.80
C GLY A 306 9.75 -14.23 30.60
N GLY A 307 8.91 -13.43 31.28
CA GLY A 307 7.45 -13.46 31.17
C GLY A 307 6.74 -14.15 32.34
N LYS A 308 7.46 -14.54 33.40
CA LYS A 308 6.89 -15.24 34.57
C LYS A 308 6.19 -14.26 35.51
N THR A 309 6.72 -13.05 35.65
CA THR A 309 6.07 -11.96 36.39
C THR A 309 6.11 -10.66 35.59
N TRP A 310 5.08 -9.83 35.80
CA TRP A 310 4.87 -8.59 35.08
C TRP A 310 4.60 -7.46 36.06
N LYS A 311 5.21 -6.30 35.82
CA LYS A 311 5.04 -5.09 36.63
C LYS A 311 4.64 -3.92 35.75
N SER A 312 3.75 -3.07 36.25
CA SER A 312 3.42 -1.81 35.58
C SER A 312 4.66 -0.92 35.51
N SER A 313 4.95 -0.41 34.31
CA SER A 313 6.02 0.58 34.08
C SER A 313 5.46 2.00 34.00
N GLY A 314 4.26 2.14 33.43
CA GLY A 314 3.59 3.43 33.29
C GLY A 314 2.56 3.41 32.17
N SER A 315 2.25 4.61 31.68
CA SER A 315 1.36 4.92 30.57
C SER A 315 1.81 6.24 29.95
N VAL A 316 1.41 6.53 28.73
CA VAL A 316 1.49 7.89 28.19
C VAL A 316 0.36 8.70 28.82
N GLU A 317 0.71 9.63 29.71
CA GLU A 317 -0.25 10.42 30.48
C GLU A 317 -1.07 11.34 29.56
N GLU A 318 -2.31 11.62 29.97
CA GLU A 318 -3.24 12.53 29.27
C GLU A 318 -3.64 12.12 27.84
N ILE A 319 -3.18 10.96 27.36
CA ILE A 319 -3.56 10.40 26.06
C ILE A 319 -4.66 9.36 26.22
N THR A 320 -5.81 9.63 25.61
CA THR A 320 -6.98 8.76 25.61
C THR A 320 -7.26 8.11 24.26
N SER A 321 -6.30 8.15 23.34
CA SER A 321 -6.43 7.56 22.00
C SER A 321 -6.00 6.10 21.96
N LEU A 322 -6.45 5.39 20.94
CA LEU A 322 -6.04 4.02 20.65
C LEU A 322 -4.53 3.95 20.35
N VAL A 323 -3.82 3.00 20.94
CA VAL A 323 -2.45 2.65 20.51
C VAL A 323 -2.54 1.88 19.19
N THR A 324 -1.92 2.41 18.14
CA THR A 324 -1.88 1.78 16.81
C THR A 324 -0.63 0.94 16.60
N SER A 325 0.47 1.27 17.29
CA SER A 325 1.70 0.49 17.28
C SER A 325 2.54 0.81 18.52
N GLY A 326 3.41 -0.12 18.93
CA GLY A 326 4.33 0.14 20.02
C GLY A 326 5.35 -0.97 20.23
N SER A 327 6.59 -0.59 20.54
CA SER A 327 7.69 -1.53 20.77
C SER A 327 8.71 -0.97 21.75
N PHE A 328 9.56 -1.87 22.27
CA PHE A 328 10.79 -1.48 22.95
C PHE A 328 11.99 -2.03 22.18
N ILE A 329 13.02 -1.20 22.04
CA ILE A 329 14.29 -1.56 21.40
C ILE A 329 15.21 -2.25 22.42
N ASN A 330 15.17 -1.80 23.66
CA ASN A 330 15.86 -2.41 24.79
C ASN A 330 15.03 -2.26 26.09
N ASP A 331 15.63 -2.52 27.25
CA ASP A 331 14.91 -2.42 28.53
C ASP A 331 14.39 -1.01 28.81
N LYS A 332 15.03 0.03 28.25
CA LYS A 332 14.75 1.45 28.48
C LYS A 332 14.09 2.18 27.31
N LEU A 333 14.66 2.06 26.11
CA LEU A 333 14.22 2.78 24.92
C LEU A 333 12.98 2.11 24.31
N GLY A 334 11.89 2.87 24.20
CA GLY A 334 10.65 2.39 23.60
C GLY A 334 9.84 3.50 22.93
N PHE A 335 8.87 3.07 22.12
CA PHE A 335 8.06 3.92 21.27
C PHE A 335 6.60 3.47 21.31
N ILE A 336 5.66 4.42 21.32
CA ILE A 336 4.22 4.19 21.24
C ILE A 336 3.62 5.18 20.25
N SER A 337 2.83 4.67 19.30
CA SER A 337 2.08 5.45 18.33
C SER A 337 0.59 5.43 18.67
N PHE A 338 -0.04 6.60 18.62
CA PHE A 338 -1.48 6.78 18.84
C PHE A 338 -2.24 7.08 17.53
N GLY A 339 -1.66 6.69 16.40
CA GLY A 339 -2.21 6.94 15.09
C GLY A 339 -2.03 8.39 14.66
N SER A 340 -3.13 8.99 14.20
CA SER A 340 -3.15 10.35 13.66
C SER A 340 -3.60 11.36 14.72
N TYR A 341 -2.81 12.41 14.89
CA TYR A 341 -3.17 13.60 15.64
C TYR A 341 -3.84 14.61 14.71
N ASN A 342 -5.07 14.99 15.06
CA ASN A 342 -5.91 15.88 14.26
C ASN A 342 -6.10 17.21 14.99
N THR A 343 -5.95 18.32 14.29
CA THR A 343 -6.30 19.66 14.79
C THR A 343 -7.16 20.37 13.77
N MET A 344 -7.91 21.39 14.21
CA MET A 344 -8.80 22.14 13.30
C MET A 344 -8.03 22.86 12.19
N ASP A 345 -6.85 23.39 12.52
CA ASP A 345 -6.13 24.32 11.65
C ASP A 345 -4.93 23.68 10.92
N ASN A 346 -4.63 22.40 11.18
CA ASN A 346 -3.51 21.71 10.55
C ASN A 346 -3.93 20.36 9.99
N PRO A 347 -3.31 19.94 8.86
CA PRO A 347 -3.46 18.58 8.35
C PRO A 347 -3.13 17.53 9.44
N PRO A 348 -3.77 16.35 9.38
CA PRO A 348 -3.42 15.26 10.26
C PRO A 348 -1.94 14.90 10.16
N ARG A 349 -1.36 14.46 11.27
CA ARG A 349 0.05 14.06 11.35
C ARG A 349 0.23 12.84 12.26
N PRO A 350 1.35 12.13 12.16
CA PRO A 350 1.64 11.03 13.07
C PRO A 350 1.80 11.49 14.51
N TRP A 351 1.37 10.64 15.45
CA TRP A 351 1.46 10.90 16.88
C TRP A 351 2.31 9.83 17.58
N LEU A 352 3.62 10.09 17.67
CA LEU A 352 4.60 9.16 18.19
C LEU A 352 5.19 9.67 19.51
N PHE A 353 5.30 8.79 20.50
CA PHE A 353 5.92 9.04 21.78
C PHE A 353 7.13 8.14 21.97
N ARG A 354 8.13 8.65 22.67
CA ARG A 354 9.38 7.97 23.01
C ARG A 354 9.61 7.99 24.51
N THR A 355 10.15 6.89 25.03
CA THR A 355 10.68 6.78 26.40
C THR A 355 12.15 6.41 26.36
N ASP A 356 12.92 6.89 27.34
CA ASP A 356 14.32 6.56 27.60
C ASP A 356 14.53 5.92 28.99
N ASP A 357 13.44 5.63 29.71
CA ASP A 357 13.47 5.13 31.09
C ASP A 357 12.60 3.89 31.32
N GLY A 358 12.28 3.15 30.25
CA GLY A 358 11.53 1.89 30.36
C GLY A 358 10.02 2.08 30.35
N GLY A 359 9.54 3.27 30.01
CA GLY A 359 8.13 3.62 29.92
C GLY A 359 7.55 4.24 31.18
N SER A 360 8.41 4.74 32.09
CA SER A 360 7.98 5.53 33.24
C SER A 360 7.64 6.97 32.84
N ASN A 361 8.37 7.53 31.88
CA ASN A 361 8.05 8.82 31.27
C ASN A 361 8.05 8.72 29.74
N TRP A 362 7.18 9.50 29.11
CA TRP A 362 6.99 9.52 27.66
C TRP A 362 6.96 10.96 27.15
N ASN A 363 7.67 11.21 26.05
CA ASN A 363 7.70 12.51 25.40
C ASN A 363 7.28 12.34 23.94
N GLU A 364 6.46 13.25 23.44
CA GLU A 364 6.13 13.30 22.02
C GLU A 364 7.39 13.59 21.20
N VAL A 365 7.54 12.91 20.06
CA VAL A 365 8.61 13.15 19.10
C VAL A 365 8.01 13.63 17.79
N ALA A 366 8.54 14.75 17.28
CA ALA A 366 8.11 15.30 16.00
C ALA A 366 8.66 14.47 14.84
N ILE A 367 7.80 14.23 13.85
CA ILE A 367 8.16 13.60 12.57
C ILE A 367 7.95 14.68 11.49
N PRO A 368 9.03 15.23 10.90
CA PRO A 368 8.93 16.35 9.98
C PRO A 368 8.47 15.87 8.60
N ILE A 369 7.15 15.73 8.42
CA ILE A 369 6.53 15.40 7.14
C ILE A 369 6.80 16.54 6.14
N PRO A 370 7.36 16.25 4.94
CA PRO A 370 7.50 17.24 3.87
C PRO A 370 6.15 17.89 3.51
N ASP A 371 6.18 19.14 3.06
CA ASP A 371 4.97 19.95 2.86
C ASP A 371 3.99 19.31 1.86
N GLU A 372 4.52 18.70 0.80
CA GLU A 372 3.79 17.98 -0.23
C GLU A 372 3.10 16.70 0.29
N TYR A 373 3.52 16.18 1.44
CA TYR A 373 3.00 14.95 2.05
C TYR A 373 2.18 15.18 3.32
N LYS A 374 1.97 16.43 3.73
CA LYS A 374 1.15 16.77 4.90
C LYS A 374 -0.27 16.25 4.72
N GLY A 375 -0.75 15.52 5.72
CA GLY A 375 -2.08 14.89 5.72
C GLY A 375 -2.17 13.58 4.96
N ILE A 376 -1.11 13.14 4.27
CA ILE A 376 -1.05 11.84 3.58
C ILE A 376 -0.49 10.79 4.53
N PHE A 377 0.75 10.93 5.00
CA PHE A 377 1.38 9.97 5.91
C PHE A 377 1.15 10.39 7.36
N ILE A 378 0.22 9.70 8.04
CA ILE A 378 -0.39 10.18 9.29
C ILE A 378 -0.39 9.15 10.43
N VAL A 379 0.07 7.93 10.21
CA VAL A 379 0.19 6.92 11.27
C VAL A 379 1.59 6.36 11.28
N ALA A 380 2.33 6.65 12.35
CA ALA A 380 3.67 6.09 12.57
C ALA A 380 3.57 4.63 13.02
N GLU A 381 4.43 3.79 12.49
CA GLU A 381 4.68 2.44 12.98
C GLU A 381 5.71 2.45 14.12
N ALA A 382 5.93 1.30 14.73
CA ALA A 382 7.02 1.15 15.70
C ALA A 382 8.37 1.15 14.94
N PRO A 383 9.34 2.00 15.32
CA PRO A 383 10.61 2.04 14.63
C PRO A 383 11.42 0.77 14.91
N VAL A 384 12.27 0.43 13.95
CA VAL A 384 13.26 -0.64 14.03
C VAL A 384 14.66 -0.05 14.06
N PHE A 385 15.59 -0.71 14.74
CA PHE A 385 16.96 -0.22 14.90
C PHE A 385 17.96 -1.29 14.47
N LYS A 386 18.92 -0.88 13.65
CA LYS A 386 20.03 -1.71 13.21
C LYS A 386 21.32 -0.89 13.22
N ASP A 387 22.35 -1.43 13.87
CA ASP A 387 23.68 -0.79 13.95
C ASP A 387 23.65 0.67 14.45
N GLY A 388 22.67 1.02 15.29
CA GLY A 388 22.48 2.37 15.85
C GLY A 388 21.57 3.29 15.02
N GLN A 389 21.31 2.96 13.75
CA GLN A 389 20.39 3.70 12.89
C GLN A 389 18.96 3.24 13.15
N GLY A 390 18.06 4.21 13.37
CA GLY A 390 16.62 4.00 13.49
C GLY A 390 15.92 4.20 12.16
N ILE A 391 15.01 3.30 11.82
CA ILE A 391 14.12 3.40 10.65
C ILE A 391 12.69 3.45 11.15
N LEU A 392 11.95 4.46 10.70
CA LEU A 392 10.54 4.64 11.01
C LEU A 392 9.74 4.70 9.70
N LEU A 393 8.71 3.87 9.60
CA LEU A 393 7.71 3.96 8.55
C LEU A 393 6.47 4.71 9.05
N VAL A 394 5.89 5.49 8.14
CA VAL A 394 4.65 6.20 8.37
C VAL A 394 3.68 5.84 7.24
N ASN A 395 2.57 5.21 7.60
CA ASN A 395 1.51 4.83 6.67
C ASN A 395 0.41 5.91 6.61
N GLN A 396 -0.52 5.71 5.68
CA GLN A 396 -1.56 6.69 5.35
C GLN A 396 -2.80 6.61 6.24
N GLY A 397 -2.83 5.66 7.18
CA GLY A 397 -4.01 5.33 7.95
C GLY A 397 -5.08 4.58 7.13
N PRO A 398 -6.24 4.28 7.73
CA PRO A 398 -7.23 3.37 7.16
C PRO A 398 -7.97 3.92 5.92
N ASN A 399 -7.89 5.23 5.68
CA ASN A 399 -8.56 5.90 4.57
C ASN A 399 -7.56 6.46 3.54
N GLY A 400 -6.30 6.03 3.60
CA GLY A 400 -5.28 6.48 2.66
C GLY A 400 -5.57 6.03 1.24
N ASP A 401 -5.44 6.95 0.30
CA ASP A 401 -5.65 6.73 -1.14
C ASP A 401 -4.48 7.24 -2.00
N TYR A 402 -3.44 7.81 -1.36
CA TYR A 402 -2.27 8.29 -2.07
C TYR A 402 -1.56 7.10 -2.71
N ILE A 403 -1.54 7.10 -4.05
CA ILE A 403 -0.92 6.07 -4.88
C ILE A 403 -1.36 4.66 -4.42
N GLY A 404 -2.66 4.41 -4.48
CA GLY A 404 -3.24 3.11 -4.11
C GLY A 404 -3.31 2.84 -2.60
N GLY A 405 -2.91 3.80 -1.75
CA GLY A 405 -3.09 3.76 -0.30
C GLY A 405 -2.07 2.92 0.47
N LYS A 406 -1.08 2.35 -0.22
CA LYS A 406 -0.14 1.37 0.36
C LYS A 406 1.30 1.86 0.45
N VAL A 407 1.65 2.92 -0.26
CA VAL A 407 2.96 3.56 -0.15
C VAL A 407 3.15 4.09 1.27
N LEU A 408 4.38 3.98 1.78
CA LEU A 408 4.80 4.41 3.11
C LEU A 408 5.88 5.49 2.99
N ALA A 409 5.94 6.43 3.94
CA ALA A 409 7.07 7.35 4.07
C ALA A 409 8.10 6.79 5.06
N LYS A 410 9.37 6.74 4.63
CA LYS A 410 10.50 6.28 5.44
C LYS A 410 11.27 7.46 6.03
N PHE A 411 11.52 7.38 7.33
CA PHE A 411 12.34 8.32 8.08
C PHE A 411 13.52 7.60 8.72
N ILE A 412 14.65 8.30 8.80
CA ILE A 412 15.88 7.82 9.42
C ILE A 412 16.21 8.65 10.66
N SER A 413 16.72 7.99 11.69
CA SER A 413 17.26 8.61 12.90
C SER A 413 18.67 8.09 13.19
N GLU A 414 19.57 9.00 13.57
CA GLU A 414 20.95 8.70 14.00
C GLU A 414 21.14 8.98 15.51
N ASP A 415 20.06 9.29 16.23
CA ASP A 415 20.10 9.77 17.62
C ASP A 415 19.11 9.04 18.53
N GLU A 416 18.91 7.73 18.28
CA GLU A 416 18.01 6.85 19.01
C GLU A 416 16.53 7.31 18.95
N GLY A 417 16.11 7.85 17.81
CA GLY A 417 14.73 8.28 17.53
C GLY A 417 14.34 9.57 18.24
N LYS A 418 15.29 10.42 18.63
CA LYS A 418 14.99 11.75 19.18
C LYS A 418 14.63 12.72 18.06
N THR A 419 15.28 12.59 16.91
CA THR A 419 14.95 13.32 15.68
C THR A 419 14.86 12.35 14.50
N TRP A 420 14.03 12.73 13.53
CA TRP A 420 13.73 11.95 12.33
C TRP A 420 13.91 12.83 11.10
N VAL A 421 14.45 12.25 10.02
CA VAL A 421 14.62 12.94 8.73
C VAL A 421 13.96 12.10 7.65
N PHE A 422 13.13 12.73 6.81
CA PHE A 422 12.54 12.07 5.65
C PHE A 422 13.64 11.58 4.71
N SER A 423 13.56 10.33 4.29
CA SER A 423 14.58 9.69 3.45
C SER A 423 14.04 9.28 2.08
N SER A 424 12.92 8.58 2.05
CA SER A 424 12.39 7.95 0.84
C SER A 424 10.94 7.57 1.02
N LEU A 425 10.29 7.16 -0.07
CA LEU A 425 9.09 6.35 0.00
C LEU A 425 9.46 4.86 0.02
N VAL A 426 8.55 4.03 0.52
CA VAL A 426 8.61 2.57 0.42
C VAL A 426 7.33 2.10 -0.25
N ASP A 427 7.47 1.31 -1.32
CA ASP A 427 6.37 0.73 -2.08
C ASP A 427 6.36 -0.79 -1.87
N PRO A 428 5.61 -1.28 -0.87
CA PRO A 428 5.65 -2.69 -0.55
C PRO A 428 4.97 -3.58 -1.61
N ASP A 429 4.04 -3.02 -2.36
CA ASP A 429 3.18 -3.78 -3.28
C ASP A 429 3.51 -3.52 -4.76
N ASN A 430 4.58 -2.78 -5.03
CA ASN A 430 4.98 -2.31 -6.36
C ASN A 430 3.80 -1.62 -7.09
N VAL A 431 3.04 -0.78 -6.38
CA VAL A 431 1.91 -0.04 -6.97
C VAL A 431 2.37 1.15 -7.83
N LEU A 432 3.65 1.50 -7.77
CA LEU A 432 4.28 2.55 -8.58
C LEU A 432 4.86 2.05 -9.91
N ASP A 433 5.01 0.73 -10.07
CA ASP A 433 5.55 0.10 -11.28
C ASP A 433 4.55 0.04 -12.44
#